data_AF-A0A6V8DWV8-F1
#
_entry.id   AF-A0A6V8DWV8-F1
#
_cell.length_a   1.000
_cell.length_b   1.000
_cell.length_c   1.000
_cell.angle_alpha   90.00
_cell.angle_beta   90.00
_cell.angle_gamma   90.00
#
_symmetry.space_group_name_H-M   'P 1'
#
loop_
_entity.id
_entity.type
_entity.pdbx_description
1 polymer ?
#
loop_
_entity_poly.entity_id
_entity_poly.type
_entity_poly.pdbx_seq_one_letter_code
_entity_poly.pdbx_strand_id
1 'polypeptide(L)' 'MSLNIGDVAPEFNLKNANDSDGGTSSLSASMLRNGCVVVFECNHCPYVIASIDRMNNMAEYCKVNAIG' A
#
# COMPACT_ATOMS: atom_id res chain seq x y z
N MET A 1 7.68 -15.90 9.56
CA MET A 1 7.71 -14.93 10.68
C MET A 1 6.38 -14.19 10.62
N SER A 2 5.60 -14.20 11.70
CA SER A 2 4.33 -13.47 11.77
C SER A 2 4.57 -12.03 12.23
N LEU A 3 3.77 -11.09 11.73
CA LEU A 3 3.76 -9.70 12.20
C LEU A 3 2.82 -9.56 13.40
N ASN A 4 3.29 -8.90 14.45
CA ASN A 4 2.50 -8.53 15.62
C ASN A 4 2.34 -7.01 15.71
N ILE A 5 1.36 -6.56 16.48
CA ILE A 5 1.14 -5.14 16.73
C ILE A 5 2.35 -4.58 17.50
N GLY A 6 2.91 -3.47 16.99
CA GLY A 6 4.08 -2.81 17.58
C GLY A 6 5.42 -3.29 17.00
N ASP A 7 5.42 -4.34 16.17
CA ASP A 7 6.62 -4.73 15.45
C ASP A 7 7.06 -3.63 14.48
N VAL A 8 8.37 -3.48 14.34
CA VAL A 8 8.93 -2.64 13.28
C VAL A 8 8.53 -3.24 11.94
N ALA A 9 7.96 -2.42 11.05
CA ALA A 9 7.56 -2.85 9.73
C ALA A 9 8.79 -3.40 8.96
N PRO A 10 8.71 -4.62 8.39
CA PRO A 10 9.79 -5.14 7.57
C PRO A 10 9.99 -4.27 6.33
N GLU A 11 11.25 -4.07 5.96
CA GLU A 11 11.59 -3.44 4.69
C GLU A 11 11.11 -4.30 3.51
N PHE A 12 10.72 -3.61 2.43
CA PHE A 12 10.46 -4.22 1.14
C PHE A 12 11.08 -3.39 0.02
N ASN A 13 11.40 -4.05 -1.08
CA ASN A 13 11.77 -3.41 -2.34
C ASN A 13 11.20 -4.25 -3.47
N LEU A 14 10.02 -3.88 -3.97
CA LEU A 14 9.22 -4.67 -4.89
C LEU A 14 9.06 -3.93 -6.22
N LYS A 15 8.89 -4.66 -7.31
CA LYS A 15 8.57 -4.05 -8.60
C LYS A 15 7.20 -3.37 -8.52
N ASN A 16 7.11 -2.15 -9.04
CA ASN A 16 5.82 -1.49 -9.18
C ASN A 16 5.01 -2.17 -10.28
N ALA A 17 3.74 -2.47 -10.01
CA ALA A 17 2.82 -3.06 -10.98
C ALA A 17 2.24 -2.03 -11.94
N ASN A 18 2.38 -0.73 -11.64
CA ASN A 18 2.00 0.34 -12.56
C ASN A 18 3.11 0.60 -13.57
N ASP A 19 2.94 0.08 -14.79
CA ASP A 19 3.90 0.21 -15.88
C ASP A 19 4.19 1.67 -16.27
N SER A 20 3.26 2.60 -16.02
CA SER A 20 3.48 4.03 -16.32
C SER A 20 4.47 4.70 -15.36
N ASP A 21 4.52 4.24 -14.11
CA ASP A 21 5.47 4.73 -13.10
C ASP A 21 6.79 3.97 -13.19
N GLY A 22 6.73 2.69 -13.57
CA GLY A 22 7.88 1.81 -13.67
C GLY A 22 8.64 1.65 -12.35
N GLY A 23 9.80 1.01 -12.43
CA GLY A 23 10.76 0.94 -11.32
C GLY A 23 10.36 0.03 -10.15
N THR A 24 10.88 0.36 -8.98
CA THR A 24 10.68 -0.37 -7.72
C THR A 24 10.16 0.55 -6.64
N SER A 25 9.29 0.03 -5.78
CA SER A 25 8.76 0.73 -4.61
C SER A 25 9.33 0.09 -3.34
N SER A 26 9.83 0.94 -2.44
CA SER A 26 10.30 0.54 -1.11
C SER A 26 9.42 1.12 -0.02
N LEU A 27 9.44 0.51 1.18
CA LEU A 27 8.70 1.04 2.33
C LEU A 27 9.07 2.50 2.59
N SER A 28 10.37 2.79 2.64
CA SER A 28 10.90 4.13 2.86
C SER A 28 10.46 5.17 1.83
N ALA A 29 10.32 4.80 0.55
CA ALA A 29 9.88 5.70 -0.51
C ALA A 29 8.36 5.96 -0.47
N SER A 30 7.60 5.04 0.14
CA SER A 30 6.15 5.11 0.31
C SER A 30 5.72 5.61 1.70
N MET A 31 6.60 6.28 2.46
CA MET A 31 6.25 6.86 3.76
C MET A 31 6.29 8.39 3.75
N LEU A 32 5.18 8.97 4.17
CA LEU A 32 4.98 10.38 4.46
C LEU A 32 4.99 10.58 5.98
N ARG A 33 4.83 11.83 6.41
CA ARG A 33 4.97 12.25 7.81
C ARG A 33 4.08 11.49 8.79
N ASN A 34 2.91 10.99 8.36
CA ASN A 34 1.96 10.27 9.21
C ASN A 34 2.00 8.76 9.00
N GLY A 35 2.96 8.24 8.24
CA GLY A 35 3.18 6.82 8.00
C GLY A 35 2.66 6.33 6.65
N CYS A 36 2.56 5.01 6.51
CA CYS A 36 2.13 4.31 5.31
C CYS A 36 1.14 3.21 5.67
N VAL A 37 0.13 3.00 4.83
CA VAL A 37 -0.79 1.85 4.94
C VAL A 37 -0.42 0.85 3.85
N VAL A 38 -0.04 -0.36 4.26
CA VAL A 38 0.24 -1.48 3.35
C VAL A 38 -0.90 -2.47 3.43
N VAL A 39 -1.52 -2.76 2.29
CA VAL A 39 -2.61 -3.73 2.17
C VAL A 39 -2.13 -4.91 1.33
N PHE A 40 -2.30 -6.12 1.85
CA PHE A 40 -2.07 -7.35 1.10
C PHE A 40 -3.40 -7.83 0.55
N GLU A 41 -3.59 -7.67 -0.76
CA GLU A 41 -4.79 -8.13 -1.46
C GLU A 41 -4.44 -8.85 -2.75
N CYS A 42 -5.37 -9.70 -3.21
CA CYS A 42 -5.31 -10.24 -4.55
C CYS A 42 -5.71 -9.14 -5.56
N ASN A 43 -5.31 -9.25 -6.83
CA ASN A 43 -5.64 -8.27 -7.86
C ASN A 43 -6.61 -8.77 -8.94
N HIS A 44 -6.99 -10.05 -8.94
CA HIS A 44 -7.80 -10.64 -10.03
C HIS A 44 -9.06 -11.38 -9.58
N CYS A 45 -9.23 -11.62 -8.27
CA CYS A 45 -10.43 -12.32 -7.78
C CYS A 45 -11.68 -11.43 -7.87
N PRO A 46 -12.88 -11.98 -8.12
CA PRO A 46 -14.12 -11.19 -8.18
C PRO A 46 -14.40 -10.34 -6.92
N TYR A 47 -13.99 -10.81 -5.75
CA TYR A 47 -14.17 -10.09 -4.48
C TYR A 47 -13.38 -8.79 -4.37
N VAL A 48 -12.18 -8.74 -4.94
CA VAL A 48 -11.32 -7.54 -4.92
C VAL A 48 -11.74 -6.54 -5.97
N ILE A 49 -12.27 -7.00 -7.10
CA ILE A 49 -12.95 -6.11 -8.06
C ILE A 49 -14.10 -5.35 -7.37
N ALA A 50 -14.92 -6.04 -6.59
CA ALA A 50 -15.99 -5.42 -5.79
C ALA A 50 -15.48 -4.53 -4.63
N SER A 51 -14.18 -4.51 -4.36
CA SER A 51 -13.54 -3.70 -3.32
C SER A 51 -12.80 -2.47 -3.84
N ILE A 52 -12.62 -2.34 -5.16
CA ILE A 52 -11.84 -1.28 -5.79
C ILE A 52 -12.24 0.11 -5.29
N ASP A 53 -13.54 0.42 -5.30
CA ASP A 53 -14.02 1.74 -4.87
C ASP A 53 -13.70 2.04 -3.40
N ARG A 54 -13.73 1.02 -2.53
CA ARG A 54 -13.35 1.18 -1.12
C ARG A 54 -11.85 1.45 -0.98
N MET A 55 -11.01 0.76 -1.76
CA MET A 55 -9.56 0.97 -1.75
C MET A 55 -9.20 2.36 -2.30
N ASN A 56 -9.86 2.80 -3.36
CA ASN A 56 -9.69 4.16 -3.90
C ASN A 56 -10.07 5.24 -2.87
N ASN A 57 -11.19 5.07 -2.18
CA ASN A 57 -11.60 6.00 -1.12
C ASN A 57 -10.60 6.02 0.05
N MET A 58 -10.04 4.87 0.42
CA MET A 58 -8.98 4.78 1.43
C MET A 58 -7.71 5.51 0.98
N ALA A 59 -7.30 5.33 -0.29
CA ALA A 59 -6.13 6.00 -0.85
C ALA A 59 -6.29 7.54 -0.82
N GLU A 60 -7.45 8.07 -1.21
CA GLU A 60 -7.72 9.51 -1.13
C GLU A 60 -7.74 10.02 0.32
N TYR A 61 -8.31 9.27 1.24
CA TYR A 61 -8.24 9.59 2.67
C TYR A 61 -6.79 9.66 3.17
N CYS A 62 -5.96 8.68 2.83
CA CYS A 62 -4.55 8.66 3.21
C CYS A 62 -3.82 9.89 2.66
N LYS A 63 -4.03 10.22 1.39
CA LYS A 63 -3.41 11.36 0.71
C LYS A 63 -3.71 12.69 1.40
N VAL A 64 -4.98 12.99 1.71
CA VAL A 64 -5.34 14.25 2.39
C VAL A 64 -4.85 14.32 3.84
N ASN A 65 -4.58 13.17 4.45
CA ASN A 65 -4.03 13.05 5.80
C ASN A 65 -2.51 12.84 5.84
N ALA A 66 -1.82 12.97 4.69
CA ALA A 66 -0.37 12.76 4.55
C ALA A 66 0.14 11.42 5.09
N ILE A 67 -0.61 10.38 4.78
CA ILE A 67 -0.28 8.98 4.93
C ILE A 67 -0.03 8.45 3.51
N GLY A 68 1.01 7.65 3.31
CA GLY A 68 1.41 7.09 2.01
C GLY A 68 2.80 7.47 1.62
#